data_AF-A0A956VHC1-F1
#
_entry.id   AF-A0A956VHC1-F1
#
_cell.length_a   1.000
_cell.length_b   1.000
_cell.length_c   1.000
_cell.angle_alpha   90.00
_cell.angle_beta   90.00
_cell.angle_gamma   90.00
#
_symmetry.space_group_name_H-M   'P 1'
#
loop_
_entity.id
_entity.type
_entity.pdbx_description
1 polymer ?
#
loop_
_entity_poly.entity_id
_entity_poly.type
_entity_poly.pdbx_seq_one_letter_code
_entity_poly.pdbx_strand_id
1 'polypeptide(L)'
;LNGTISQDEAFNRGEAPLRAFMLKQTREGDIGLFLKLSGREKPQTVDDVPTYVLVPAFTISELKTAFQMGFVMFIPFLVIDLVISSALLSMGMMMLPPVIVSLPFKILLFVLVDGWFLIVGSLVGSFN
;
A
#
# COMPACT_ATOMS: atom_id res chain seq x y z
N LEU A 1 18.42 27.21 -7.68
CA LEU A 1 17.42 28.17 -7.14
C LEU A 1 17.60 29.56 -7.78
N ASN A 2 18.07 29.63 -9.02
CA ASN A 2 18.68 30.85 -9.59
C ASN A 2 17.64 31.86 -10.15
N GLY A 3 16.36 31.72 -9.78
CA GLY A 3 15.29 32.65 -10.19
C GLY A 3 15.00 32.69 -11.69
N THR A 4 15.35 31.64 -12.45
CA THR A 4 15.31 31.64 -13.93
C THR A 4 13.93 31.40 -14.54
N ILE A 5 12.93 31.02 -13.73
CA ILE A 5 11.55 30.79 -14.16
C ILE A 5 10.57 31.36 -13.12
N SER A 6 9.35 31.68 -13.55
CA SER A 6 8.28 32.07 -12.62
C SER A 6 7.85 30.89 -11.74
N GLN A 7 7.24 31.20 -10.60
CA GLN A 7 6.73 30.17 -9.69
C GLN A 7 5.65 29.30 -10.34
N ASP A 8 4.76 29.89 -11.13
CA ASP A 8 3.70 29.16 -11.85
C ASP A 8 4.30 28.19 -12.87
N GLU A 9 5.33 28.62 -13.60
CA GLU A 9 6.01 27.76 -14.56
C GLU A 9 6.80 26.65 -13.87
N ALA A 10 7.43 26.94 -12.72
CA ALA A 10 8.07 25.92 -11.89
C ALA A 10 7.06 24.88 -11.38
N PHE A 11 5.88 25.32 -10.95
CA PHE A 11 4.80 24.45 -10.47
C PHE A 11 4.30 23.54 -11.59
N ASN A 12 3.94 24.10 -12.75
CA ASN A 12 3.45 23.33 -13.89
C ASN A 12 4.48 22.28 -14.36
N ARG A 13 5.77 22.64 -14.41
CA ARG A 13 6.84 21.72 -14.76
C ARG A 13 7.07 20.64 -13.70
N GLY A 14 6.93 20.98 -12.41
CA GLY A 14 7.07 20.05 -11.31
C GLY A 14 5.89 19.08 -11.17
N GLU A 15 4.69 19.53 -11.56
CA GLU A 15 3.47 18.72 -11.50
C GLU A 15 3.47 17.59 -12.55
N ALA A 16 4.00 17.84 -13.75
CA ALA A 16 4.02 16.86 -14.83
C ALA A 16 4.63 15.48 -14.47
N PRO A 17 5.85 15.38 -13.90
CA PRO A 17 6.42 14.09 -13.52
C PRO A 17 5.65 13.41 -12.38
N LEU A 18 5.08 14.19 -11.45
CA LEU A 18 4.25 13.66 -10.37
C LEU A 18 2.94 13.06 -10.91
N ARG A 19 2.30 13.75 -11.86
CA ARG A 19 1.11 13.26 -12.57
C ARG A 19 1.40 11.98 -13.33
N ALA A 20 2.49 11.94 -14.09
CA ALA A 20 2.91 10.74 -14.83
C ALA A 20 3.13 9.54 -13.89
N PHE A 21 3.77 9.76 -12.74
CA PHE A 21 3.94 8.73 -11.71
C PHE A 21 2.60 8.25 -11.15
N MET A 22 1.71 9.17 -10.74
CA MET A 22 0.39 8.81 -10.20
C MET A 22 -0.43 8.03 -11.24
N LEU A 23 -0.44 8.46 -12.50
CA LEU A 23 -1.17 7.78 -13.57
C LEU A 23 -0.69 6.35 -13.78
N LYS A 24 0.62 6.11 -13.68
CA LYS A 24 1.20 4.76 -13.80
C LYS A 24 0.76 3.83 -12.66
N GLN A 25 0.59 4.35 -11.45
CA GLN A 25 0.25 3.56 -10.26
C GLN A 25 -1.25 3.48 -9.97
N THR A 26 -2.04 4.39 -10.53
CA THR A 26 -3.49 4.44 -10.29
C THR A 26 -4.21 3.45 -11.20
N ARG A 27 -5.13 2.67 -10.63
CA ARG A 27 -5.93 1.72 -11.39
C ARG A 27 -6.98 2.47 -12.21
N GLU A 28 -7.19 2.06 -13.46
CA GLU A 28 -8.19 2.67 -14.35
C GLU A 28 -9.60 2.69 -13.75
N GLY A 29 -9.96 1.64 -13.00
CA GLY A 29 -11.24 1.55 -12.30
C GLY A 29 -11.41 2.63 -11.22
N ASP A 30 -10.34 2.97 -10.51
CA ASP A 30 -10.36 3.98 -9.45
C ASP A 30 -10.39 5.39 -10.07
N ILE A 31 -9.66 5.63 -11.17
CA ILE A 31 -9.79 6.86 -11.98
C ILE A 31 -11.24 7.00 -12.48
N GLY A 32 -11.80 5.94 -13.04
CA GLY A 32 -13.16 5.92 -13.57
C GLY A 32 -14.22 6.20 -12.50
N LEU A 33 -14.02 5.74 -11.27
CA LEU A 33 -14.89 6.06 -10.14
C LEU A 33 -14.90 7.56 -9.85
N PHE A 34 -13.72 8.17 -9.65
CA PHE A 34 -13.64 9.59 -9.32
C PHE A 34 -14.04 10.51 -10.49
N LEU A 35 -13.82 10.09 -11.74
CA LEU A 35 -14.35 10.79 -12.91
C LEU A 35 -15.88 10.83 -12.90
N LYS A 36 -16.54 9.69 -12.64
CA LYS A 36 -18.01 9.63 -12.53
C LYS A 36 -18.52 10.52 -11.39
N LEU A 37 -17.85 10.50 -10.24
CA LEU A 37 -18.21 11.34 -9.09
C LEU A 37 -18.01 12.83 -9.37
N SER A 38 -17.07 13.19 -10.24
CA SER A 38 -16.81 14.59 -10.62
C SER A 38 -17.87 15.19 -11.56
N GLY A 39 -18.78 14.37 -12.10
CA GLY A 39 -19.84 14.82 -13.01
C GLY A 39 -19.35 15.33 -14.37
N ARG A 40 -18.10 15.04 -14.76
CA ARG A 40 -17.51 15.48 -16.04
C ARG A 40 -17.65 14.43 -17.13
N GLU A 41 -17.60 14.91 -18.38
CA GLU A 41 -17.47 14.05 -19.55
C GLU A 41 -16.18 13.23 -19.48
N LYS A 42 -16.20 12.05 -20.10
CA LYS A 42 -15.03 11.17 -20.14
C LYS A 42 -13.88 11.90 -20.85
N PRO A 43 -12.69 11.99 -20.22
CA PRO A 43 -11.51 12.51 -20.90
C PRO A 43 -11.18 11.65 -22.12
N GLN A 44 -10.63 12.29 -23.17
CA GLN A 44 -10.25 11.59 -24.40
C GLN A 44 -8.96 10.79 -24.22
N THR A 45 -8.07 11.29 -23.37
CA THR A 45 -6.81 10.64 -23.02
C THR A 45 -6.61 10.56 -21.51
N VAL A 46 -5.73 9.67 -21.07
CA VAL A 46 -5.38 9.50 -19.65
C VAL A 46 -4.72 10.76 -19.08
N ASP A 47 -4.04 11.55 -19.92
CA ASP A 47 -3.38 12.79 -19.54
C ASP A 47 -4.37 13.94 -19.28
N ASP A 48 -5.59 13.86 -19.83
CA ASP A 48 -6.65 14.86 -19.63
C ASP A 48 -7.34 14.72 -18.26
N VAL A 49 -6.99 13.71 -17.46
CA VAL A 49 -7.58 13.50 -16.13
C VAL A 49 -7.17 14.67 -15.21
N PRO A 50 -8.11 15.43 -14.66
CA PRO A 50 -7.77 16.56 -13.79
C PRO A 50 -7.04 16.11 -12.53
N THR A 51 -6.07 16.91 -12.06
CA THR A 51 -5.24 16.56 -10.88
C THR A 51 -6.07 16.32 -9.63
N TYR A 52 -7.14 17.09 -9.44
CA TYR A 52 -8.05 16.93 -8.30
C TYR A 52 -8.87 15.63 -8.34
N VAL A 53 -8.95 14.95 -9.50
CA VAL A 53 -9.52 13.60 -9.65
C VAL A 53 -8.42 12.54 -9.47
N LEU A 54 -7.25 12.79 -10.05
CA LEU A 54 -6.12 11.87 -10.02
C LEU A 54 -5.60 11.62 -8.61
N VAL A 55 -5.41 12.66 -7.81
CA VAL A 55 -4.87 12.56 -6.44
C VAL A 55 -5.70 11.64 -5.52
N PRO A 56 -7.04 11.80 -5.41
CA PRO A 56 -7.83 10.89 -4.59
C PRO A 56 -7.94 9.49 -5.20
N ALA A 57 -7.98 9.35 -6.53
CA ALA A 57 -7.97 8.05 -7.20
C ALA A 57 -6.68 7.26 -6.92
N PHE A 58 -5.53 7.93 -7.00
CA PHE A 58 -4.21 7.40 -6.64
C PHE A 58 -4.19 6.95 -5.19
N THR A 59 -4.63 7.81 -4.26
CA THR A 59 -4.67 7.49 -2.83
C THR A 59 -5.47 6.22 -2.53
N ILE A 60 -6.65 6.05 -3.14
CA ILE A 60 -7.47 4.85 -2.96
C ILE A 60 -6.80 3.61 -3.60
N SER A 61 -6.21 3.77 -4.78
CA SER A 61 -5.46 2.69 -5.45
C SER A 61 -4.31 2.18 -4.56
N GLU A 62 -3.53 3.09 -4.00
CA GLU A 62 -2.40 2.79 -3.13
C GLU A 62 -2.84 2.18 -1.80
N LEU A 63 -3.91 2.69 -1.18
CA LEU A 63 -4.45 2.08 0.04
C LEU A 63 -4.86 0.63 -0.21
N LYS A 64 -5.54 0.35 -1.33
CA LYS A 64 -5.93 -1.03 -1.69
C LYS A 64 -4.71 -1.92 -1.86
N THR A 65 -3.69 -1.45 -2.58
CA THR A 65 -2.43 -2.18 -2.76
C THR A 65 -1.73 -2.42 -1.42
N ALA A 66 -1.65 -1.41 -0.54
CA ALA A 66 -1.07 -1.52 0.80
C ALA A 66 -1.81 -2.53 1.69
N PHE A 67 -3.16 -2.53 1.66
CA PHE A 67 -3.96 -3.53 2.38
C PHE A 67 -3.73 -4.94 1.87
N GLN A 68 -3.61 -5.12 0.55
CA GLN A 68 -3.32 -6.43 -0.04
C GLN A 68 -1.95 -6.96 0.41
N MET A 69 -0.91 -6.12 0.37
CA MET A 69 0.42 -6.49 0.87
C MET A 69 0.39 -6.80 2.37
N GLY A 70 -0.22 -5.92 3.16
CA GLY A 70 -0.39 -6.10 4.60
C GLY A 70 -1.06 -7.43 4.94
N PHE A 71 -2.12 -7.77 4.20
CA PHE A 71 -2.83 -9.04 4.38
C PHE A 71 -1.92 -10.25 4.09
N VAL A 72 -1.24 -10.27 2.94
CA VAL A 72 -0.34 -11.38 2.57
C VAL A 72 0.79 -11.55 3.59
N MET A 73 1.39 -10.43 4.06
CA MET A 73 2.42 -10.46 5.09
C MET A 73 1.90 -10.93 6.46
N PHE A 74 0.62 -10.72 6.75
CA PHE A 74 0.01 -11.09 8.03
C PHE A 74 -0.31 -12.58 8.15
N ILE A 75 -0.60 -13.26 7.04
CA ILE A 75 -0.94 -14.70 6.98
C ILE A 75 0.01 -15.60 7.80
N PRO A 76 1.35 -15.56 7.61
CA PRO A 76 2.25 -16.45 8.35
C PRO A 76 2.17 -16.26 9.87
N PHE A 77 1.99 -15.01 10.33
CA PHE A 77 1.86 -14.72 11.75
C PHE A 77 0.53 -15.21 12.34
N LEU A 78 -0.55 -15.11 11.55
CA LEU A 78 -1.86 -15.66 11.92
C LEU A 78 -1.79 -17.18 12.09
N VAL A 79 -1.09 -17.87 11.19
CA VAL A 79 -0.88 -19.33 11.31
C VAL A 79 -0.14 -19.68 12.59
N ILE A 80 0.91 -18.93 12.96
CA ILE A 80 1.62 -19.12 14.24
C ILE A 80 0.65 -18.95 15.42
N ASP A 81 -0.15 -17.89 15.42
CA ASP A 81 -1.11 -17.65 16.51
C ASP A 81 -2.11 -18.80 16.66
N LEU A 82 -2.65 -19.30 15.53
CA LEU A 82 -3.62 -20.40 15.53
C LEU A 82 -2.98 -21.70 16.05
N VAL A 83 -1.78 -22.03 15.59
CA VAL A 83 -1.05 -23.23 16.00
C VAL A 83 -0.70 -23.18 17.49
N ILE A 84 -0.12 -22.07 17.97
CA ILE A 84 0.23 -21.91 19.38
C ILE A 84 -1.01 -21.94 20.27
N SER A 85 -2.10 -21.28 19.86
CA SER A 85 -3.36 -21.31 20.60
C SER A 85 -3.91 -22.74 20.71
N SER A 86 -3.93 -23.49 19.60
CA SER A 86 -4.39 -24.88 19.60
C SER A 86 -3.53 -25.78 20.51
N ALA A 87 -2.21 -25.61 20.50
CA ALA A 87 -1.29 -26.37 21.36
C ALA A 87 -1.48 -26.05 22.85
N LEU A 88 -1.65 -24.78 23.22
CA LEU A 88 -1.92 -24.37 24.60
C LEU A 88 -3.25 -24.94 25.12
N LEU A 89 -4.29 -24.92 24.29
CA LEU A 89 -5.58 -25.52 24.61
C LEU A 89 -5.46 -27.03 24.82
N SER A 90 -4.71 -27.73 23.98
CA SER A 90 -4.44 -29.17 24.14
C SER A 90 -3.67 -29.50 25.41
N MET A 91 -2.81 -28.60 25.90
CA MET A 91 -2.09 -28.75 27.17
C MET A 91 -2.93 -28.35 28.40
N GLY A 92 -4.16 -27.87 28.22
CA GLY A 92 -5.02 -27.41 29.31
C GLY A 92 -4.61 -26.04 29.89
N MET A 93 -3.70 -25.31 29.25
CA MET A 93 -3.20 -24.02 29.72
C MET A 93 -4.09 -22.85 29.26
N MET A 94 -5.34 -22.82 29.75
CA MET A 94 -6.31 -21.78 29.36
C MET A 94 -5.98 -20.38 29.92
N MET A 95 -5.16 -20.30 30.97
CA MET A 95 -4.85 -19.05 31.68
C MET A 95 -3.68 -18.26 31.07
N LEU A 96 -2.89 -18.88 30.20
CA LEU A 96 -1.77 -18.21 29.52
C LEU A 96 -2.27 -17.58 28.22
N PRO A 97 -2.13 -16.25 28.04
CA PRO A 97 -2.51 -15.61 26.79
C PRO A 97 -1.66 -16.15 25.62
N PRO A 98 -2.27 -16.77 24.58
CA PRO A 98 -1.52 -17.35 23.47
C PRO A 98 -0.61 -16.35 22.74
N VAL A 99 -1.01 -15.08 22.74
CA VAL A 99 -0.25 -13.97 22.13
C VAL A 99 1.14 -13.78 22.75
N ILE A 100 1.27 -13.97 24.07
CA ILE A 100 2.57 -13.83 24.76
C ILE A 100 3.50 -14.97 24.35
N VAL A 101 2.94 -16.18 24.24
CA VAL A 101 3.69 -17.38 23.86
C VAL A 101 4.06 -17.34 22.38
N SER A 102 3.20 -16.82 21.50
CA SER A 102 3.46 -16.76 20.05
C SER A 102 4.45 -15.67 19.65
N LEU A 103 4.56 -14.59 20.42
CA LEU A 103 5.45 -13.45 20.13
C LEU A 103 6.91 -13.84 19.81
N PRO A 104 7.64 -14.62 20.65
CA PRO A 104 9.02 -15.01 20.34
C PRO A 104 9.12 -15.84 19.05
N PHE A 105 8.12 -16.69 18.73
CA PHE A 105 8.10 -17.46 17.49
C PHE A 105 7.89 -16.56 16.26
N LYS A 106 7.04 -15.54 16.38
CA LYS A 106 6.85 -14.54 15.31
C LYS A 106 8.13 -13.78 15.04
N ILE A 107 8.79 -13.30 16.08
CA ILE A 107 10.08 -12.58 15.96
C ILE A 107 11.13 -13.49 15.33
N LEU A 108 11.22 -14.75 15.79
CA LEU A 108 12.15 -15.72 15.23
C LEU A 108 11.88 -15.96 13.75
N LEU A 109 10.63 -16.26 13.36
CA LEU A 109 10.26 -16.44 11.96
C LEU A 109 10.64 -15.21 11.12
N PHE A 110 10.29 -14.03 11.61
CA PHE A 110 10.54 -12.77 10.92
C PHE A 110 12.04 -12.52 10.67
N VAL A 111 12.89 -12.84 11.65
CA VAL A 111 14.34 -12.73 11.48
C VAL A 111 14.89 -13.83 10.56
N LEU A 112 14.40 -15.07 10.68
CA LEU A 112 14.86 -16.21 9.88
C LEU A 112 14.61 -16.05 8.39
N VAL A 113 13.50 -15.42 8.00
CA VAL A 113 13.15 -15.19 6.59
C VAL A 113 13.70 -13.88 6.04
N ASP A 114 14.49 -13.15 6.82
CA ASP A 114 14.90 -11.77 6.52
C ASP A 114 13.69 -10.87 6.17
N GLY A 115 12.73 -10.82 7.10
CA GLY A 115 11.45 -10.17 6.89
C GLY A 115 11.55 -8.69 6.56
N TRP A 116 12.58 -7.99 7.03
CA TRP A 116 12.84 -6.59 6.65
C TRP A 116 13.17 -6.47 5.17
N PHE A 117 14.02 -7.35 4.63
CA PHE A 117 14.33 -7.38 3.21
C PHE A 117 13.08 -7.69 2.38
N LEU A 118 12.25 -8.63 2.81
CA LEU A 118 10.99 -8.96 2.11
C LEU A 118 10.00 -7.78 2.11
N ILE A 119 9.84 -7.07 3.22
CA ILE A 119 8.96 -5.89 3.31
C ILE A 119 9.47 -4.80 2.38
N VAL A 120 10.74 -4.42 2.49
CA VAL A 120 11.32 -3.33 1.69
C VAL A 120 11.33 -3.70 0.21
N GLY A 121 11.71 -4.93 -0.12
CA GLY A 121 11.69 -5.44 -1.49
C GLY A 121 10.30 -5.44 -2.11
N SER A 122 9.27 -5.84 -1.35
CA SER A 122 7.88 -5.82 -1.81
C SER A 122 7.38 -4.40 -2.05
N LEU A 123 7.74 -3.44 -1.18
CA LEU A 123 7.38 -2.04 -1.33
C LEU A 123 8.04 -1.40 -2.55
N VAL A 124 9.37 -1.56 -2.69
CA VAL A 124 10.12 -0.99 -3.82
C VAL A 124 9.68 -1.65 -5.14
N GLY A 125 9.47 -2.97 -5.13
CA GLY A 125 9.00 -3.72 -6.29
C GLY A 125 7.60 -3.29 -6.76
N SER A 126 6.75 -2.78 -5.86
CA SER A 126 5.40 -2.36 -6.19
C SER A 126 5.32 -1.11 -7.07
N PHE A 127 6.32 -0.23 -7.02
CA PHE A 127 6.28 1.05 -7.72
C PHE A 127 6.92 1.00 -9.12
N ASN A 128 7.26 -0.20 -9.62
CA ASN A 128 7.91 -0.39 -10.92
C ASN A 128 6.93 -0.64 -12.07
#